data_AF-A0AA35WCL1-F1
#
_entry.id   AF-A0AA35WCL1-F1
#
_cell.length_a   1.000
_cell.length_b   1.000
_cell.length_c   1.000
_cell.angle_alpha   90.00
_cell.angle_beta   90.00
_cell.angle_gamma   90.00
#
_symmetry.space_group_name_H-M   'P 1'
#
loop_
_entity.id
_entity.type
_entity.pdbx_description
1 polymer ?
#
loop_
_entity_poly.entity_id
_entity_poly.type
_entity_poly.pdbx_seq_one_letter_code
_entity_poly.pdbx_strand_id
1 'polypeptide(L)'
;MDKVEIAKAADYAAADADMTYRLVDVFEKELEENNLRITFDTLEMPLVPVLVKMQRDGVAIDTGALAPMSIEMGEQIDAIRQSMYDTVGHEFNINSPKQLGDVLFNELYLPPTRKTPSGGFTTNAAALDGLKRVSGQRQCGGR
;
A
#
# COMPACT_ATOMS: atom_id res chain seq x y z
N MET A 1 5.30 -3.84 29.45
CA MET A 1 4.64 -3.33 30.68
C MET A 1 5.65 -2.90 31.74
N ASP A 2 6.93 -3.18 31.55
CA ASP A 2 8.00 -3.00 32.56
C ASP A 2 8.40 -1.53 32.83
N LYS A 3 7.72 -0.57 32.19
CA LYS A 3 7.97 0.87 32.32
C LYS A 3 6.78 1.63 32.92
N VAL A 4 5.78 0.93 33.47
CA VAL A 4 4.60 1.53 34.11
C VAL A 4 4.42 1.03 35.53
N GLU A 5 3.69 1.79 36.34
CA GLU A 5 3.36 1.42 37.72
C GLU A 5 2.57 0.10 37.75
N ILE A 6 2.89 -0.77 38.71
CA ILE A 6 2.32 -2.11 38.83
C ILE A 6 0.79 -2.07 38.89
N ALA A 7 0.22 -1.14 39.66
CA ALA A 7 -1.23 -1.00 39.78
C ALA A 7 -1.91 -0.75 38.43
N LYS A 8 -1.37 0.15 37.61
CA LYS A 8 -1.91 0.45 36.28
C LYS A 8 -1.73 -0.70 35.30
N ALA A 9 -0.59 -1.39 35.37
CA ALA A 9 -0.35 -2.59 34.55
C ALA A 9 -1.32 -3.72 34.92
N ALA A 10 -1.57 -3.90 36.21
CA ALA A 10 -2.49 -4.92 36.73
C ALA A 10 -3.93 -4.65 36.30
N ASP A 11 -4.43 -3.42 36.48
CA ASP A 11 -5.79 -3.05 36.06
C ASP A 11 -5.99 -3.27 34.55
N TYR A 12 -5.01 -2.88 33.73
CA TYR A 12 -5.06 -3.07 32.28
C TYR A 12 -5.04 -4.56 31.88
N ALA A 13 -4.08 -5.33 32.40
CA ALA A 13 -3.95 -6.75 32.05
C ALA A 13 -5.14 -7.58 32.56
N ALA A 14 -5.68 -7.25 33.73
CA ALA A 14 -6.87 -7.89 34.27
C ALA A 14 -8.11 -7.57 33.41
N ALA A 15 -8.24 -6.33 32.93
CA ALA A 15 -9.32 -5.96 32.01
C ALA A 15 -9.21 -6.72 30.68
N ASP A 16 -8.01 -6.84 30.09
CA ASP A 16 -7.81 -7.60 28.85
C ASP A 16 -8.19 -9.08 29.02
N ALA A 17 -7.79 -9.69 30.15
CA ALA A 17 -8.12 -11.08 30.46
C ALA A 17 -9.63 -11.29 30.71
N ASP A 18 -10.27 -10.44 31.51
CA ASP A 18 -11.70 -10.51 31.81
C ASP A 18 -12.54 -10.33 30.54
N MET A 19 -12.25 -9.29 29.75
CA MET A 19 -13.00 -9.01 28.53
C MET A 19 -12.81 -10.12 27.50
N THR A 20 -11.59 -10.63 27.33
CA THR A 20 -11.32 -11.74 26.42
C THR A 20 -12.09 -12.99 26.85
N TYR A 21 -12.08 -13.32 28.14
CA TYR A 21 -12.80 -14.49 28.66
C TYR A 21 -14.31 -14.37 28.46
N ARG A 22 -14.90 -13.21 28.75
CA ARG A 22 -16.33 -12.95 28.55
C ARG A 22 -16.78 -13.06 27.09
N LEU A 23 -15.87 -12.83 26.15
CA LEU A 23 -16.15 -12.96 24.72
C LEU A 23 -16.13 -14.42 24.23
N VAL A 24 -15.51 -15.34 24.98
CA VAL A 24 -15.42 -16.76 24.59
C VAL A 24 -16.81 -17.35 24.39
N ASP A 25 -17.70 -17.24 25.38
CA ASP A 25 -19.05 -17.82 25.30
C ASP A 25 -19.86 -17.28 24.11
N VAL A 26 -19.67 -15.98 23.79
CA VAL A 26 -20.35 -15.33 22.67
C VAL A 26 -19.85 -15.91 21.35
N PHE A 27 -18.53 -15.97 21.16
CA PHE A 27 -17.95 -16.42 19.90
C PHE A 27 -18.00 -17.94 19.72
N GLU A 28 -17.96 -18.73 20.78
CA GLU A 28 -18.17 -20.17 20.68
C GLU A 28 -19.55 -20.49 20.09
N LYS A 29 -20.58 -19.76 20.51
CA LYS A 29 -21.91 -19.89 19.92
C LYS A 29 -21.93 -19.49 18.46
N GLU A 30 -21.33 -18.36 18.10
CA GLU A 30 -21.26 -17.91 16.70
C GLU A 30 -20.46 -18.90 15.81
N LEU A 31 -19.40 -19.52 16.33
CA LEU A 31 -18.62 -20.51 15.60
C LEU A 31 -19.44 -21.75 15.25
N GLU A 32 -20.30 -22.21 16.16
CA GLU A 32 -21.22 -23.32 15.89
C GLU A 32 -22.31 -22.90 14.89
N GLU A 33 -22.96 -21.76 15.11
CA GLU A 33 -24.04 -21.25 14.24
C GLU A 33 -23.60 -21.06 12.79
N ASN A 34 -22.32 -20.70 12.58
CA ASN A 34 -21.73 -20.51 11.25
C ASN A 34 -21.00 -21.75 10.71
N ASN A 35 -21.04 -22.90 11.41
CA ASN A 35 -20.33 -24.13 11.05
C ASN A 35 -18.80 -23.95 10.87
N LEU A 36 -18.19 -23.08 11.68
CA LEU A 36 -16.76 -22.73 11.61
C LEU A 36 -15.91 -23.46 12.65
N ARG A 37 -16.53 -24.16 13.62
CA ARG A 37 -15.82 -24.83 14.72
C ARG A 37 -14.67 -25.73 14.24
N ILE A 38 -14.93 -26.59 13.25
CA ILE A 38 -13.92 -27.52 12.73
C ILE A 38 -12.72 -26.76 12.13
N THR A 39 -12.97 -25.73 11.33
CA THR A 39 -11.91 -24.90 10.73
C THR A 39 -11.10 -24.18 11.80
N PHE A 40 -11.78 -23.62 12.80
CA PHE A 40 -11.13 -22.93 13.92
C PHE A 40 -10.17 -23.87 14.67
N ASP A 41 -10.63 -25.06 15.03
CA ASP A 41 -9.84 -26.01 15.85
C ASP A 41 -8.73 -26.72 15.05
N THR A 42 -8.96 -27.00 13.76
CA THR A 42 -8.05 -27.84 12.96
C THR A 42 -7.11 -27.05 12.06
N LEU A 43 -7.42 -25.79 11.77
CA LEU A 43 -6.61 -24.93 10.90
C LEU A 43 -6.13 -23.67 11.63
N GLU A 44 -7.04 -22.84 12.14
CA GLU A 44 -6.69 -21.51 12.66
C GLU A 44 -5.85 -21.60 13.95
N MET A 45 -6.32 -22.34 14.95
CA MET A 45 -5.60 -22.48 16.23
C MET A 45 -4.24 -23.20 16.08
N PRO A 46 -4.10 -24.27 15.27
CA PRO A 46 -2.80 -24.86 14.97
C PRO A 46 -1.85 -23.95 14.17
N LEU A 47 -2.37 -22.99 13.39
CA LEU A 47 -1.56 -22.05 12.62
C LEU A 47 -0.89 -20.99 13.51
N VAL A 48 -1.50 -20.60 14.64
CA VAL A 48 -0.94 -19.61 15.57
C VAL A 48 0.51 -19.91 15.98
N PRO A 49 0.88 -21.09 16.51
CA PRO A 49 2.26 -21.36 16.88
C PRO A 49 3.23 -21.38 15.68
N VAL A 50 2.74 -21.75 14.48
CA VAL A 50 3.55 -21.71 13.25
C VAL A 50 3.89 -20.26 12.89
N LEU A 51 2.91 -19.36 12.92
CA LEU A 51 3.13 -17.93 12.67
C LEU A 51 4.07 -17.30 13.69
N VAL A 52 3.89 -17.62 14.98
CA VAL A 52 4.79 -17.14 16.05
C VAL A 52 6.22 -17.61 15.79
N LYS A 53 6.42 -18.86 15.35
CA LYS A 53 7.74 -19.37 15.01
C LYS A 53 8.32 -18.64 13.79
N MET A 54 7.57 -18.53 12.70
CA MET A 54 8.00 -17.81 11.49
C MET A 54 8.39 -16.36 11.78
N GLN A 55 7.62 -15.66 12.64
CA GLN A 55 7.91 -14.29 13.03
C GLN A 55 9.18 -14.16 13.88
N ARG A 56 9.42 -15.13 14.78
CA ARG A 56 10.65 -15.16 15.61
C ARG A 56 11.89 -15.50 14.79
N ASP A 57 11.76 -16.44 13.85
CA ASP A 57 12.85 -16.86 12.98
C ASP A 57 13.22 -15.74 12.00
N GLY A 58 12.22 -14.98 11.52
CA GLY A 58 12.40 -13.87 10.61
C GLY A 58 12.92 -14.31 9.23
N VAL A 59 13.43 -13.34 8.47
CA VAL A 59 14.04 -13.57 7.16
C VAL A 59 15.35 -12.79 7.10
N ALA A 60 16.44 -13.47 6.72
CA ALA A 60 17.73 -12.83 6.53
C ALA A 60 17.71 -11.94 5.29
N ILE A 61 18.23 -10.72 5.43
CA ILE A 61 18.27 -9.72 4.36
C ILE A 61 19.73 -9.33 4.09
N ASP A 62 20.13 -9.38 2.82
CA ASP A 62 21.44 -8.88 2.37
C ASP A 62 21.37 -7.37 2.15
N THR A 63 21.78 -6.61 3.17
CA THR A 63 21.84 -5.15 3.09
C THR A 63 22.93 -4.64 2.14
N GLY A 64 23.98 -5.43 1.90
CA GLY A 64 25.05 -5.11 0.96
C GLY A 64 24.58 -5.18 -0.49
N ALA A 65 23.66 -6.08 -0.82
CA ALA A 65 23.00 -6.14 -2.12
C ALA A 65 21.87 -5.10 -2.27
N LEU A 66 21.12 -4.79 -1.20
CA LEU A 66 20.03 -3.82 -1.26
C LEU A 66 20.51 -2.36 -1.36
N ALA A 67 21.64 -2.02 -0.74
CA ALA A 67 22.19 -0.66 -0.78
C ALA A 67 22.49 -0.16 -2.21
N PRO A 68 23.25 -0.88 -3.06
CA PRO A 68 23.50 -0.43 -4.43
C PRO A 68 22.23 -0.41 -5.27
N MET A 69 21.29 -1.35 -5.06
CA MET A 69 20.00 -1.34 -5.73
C MET A 69 19.19 -0.08 -5.40
N SER A 70 19.21 0.36 -4.14
CA SER A 70 18.56 1.60 -3.72
C SER A 70 19.19 2.83 -4.40
N ILE A 71 20.51 2.84 -4.56
CA ILE A 71 21.22 3.94 -5.24
C ILE A 71 20.85 3.95 -6.72
N GLU A 72 20.94 2.81 -7.40
CA GLU A 72 20.60 2.68 -8.82
C GLU A 72 19.15 3.11 -9.09
N MET A 73 18.19 2.68 -8.27
CA MET A 73 16.80 3.11 -8.40
C MET A 73 16.64 4.61 -8.20
N GLY A 74 17.39 5.21 -7.27
CA GLY A 74 17.43 6.66 -7.06
C GLY A 74 17.92 7.41 -8.29
N GLU A 75 19.05 6.98 -8.86
CA GLU A 75 19.63 7.56 -10.07
C GLU A 75 18.67 7.44 -11.27
N GLN A 76 18.00 6.29 -11.43
CA GLN A 76 16.99 6.10 -12.48
C GLN A 76 15.79 7.03 -12.29
N ILE A 77 15.30 7.21 -11.07
CA ILE A 77 14.19 8.12 -10.77
C ILE A 77 14.59 9.56 -11.11
N ASP A 78 15.80 9.98 -10.75
CA ASP A 78 16.27 11.34 -11.02
C ASP A 78 16.50 11.58 -12.53
N ALA A 79 17.04 10.60 -13.26
CA ALA A 79 17.18 10.67 -14.71
C ALA A 79 15.82 10.79 -15.42
N ILE A 80 14.82 9.98 -15.00
CA ILE A 80 13.46 10.06 -15.53
C ILE A 80 12.83 11.41 -15.20
N ARG A 81 13.02 11.91 -13.97
CA ARG A 81 12.51 13.22 -13.54
C ARG A 81 13.09 14.34 -14.40
N GLN A 82 14.40 14.33 -14.63
CA GLN A 82 15.05 15.35 -15.43
C GLN A 82 14.56 15.31 -16.89
N SER A 83 14.51 14.11 -17.49
CA SER A 83 13.97 13.94 -18.85
C SER A 83 12.53 14.44 -18.99
N MET A 84 11.71 14.21 -17.95
CA MET A 84 10.33 14.72 -17.91
C MET A 84 10.30 16.26 -17.84
N TYR A 85 11.09 16.89 -16.98
CA TYR A 85 11.19 18.36 -16.90
C TYR A 85 11.72 18.98 -18.19
N ASP A 86 12.71 18.37 -18.82
CA ASP A 86 13.25 18.82 -20.11
C ASP A 86 12.20 18.73 -21.24
N THR A 87 11.33 17.71 -21.19
CA THR A 87 10.25 17.52 -22.17
C THR A 87 9.14 18.56 -22.02
N VAL A 88 8.79 18.92 -20.77
CA VAL A 88 7.73 19.89 -20.47
C VAL A 88 8.24 21.34 -20.53
N GLY A 89 9.52 21.56 -20.21
CA GLY A 89 10.18 22.87 -20.24
C GLY A 89 10.17 23.61 -18.89
N HIS A 90 9.62 23.03 -17.83
CA HIS A 90 9.70 23.57 -16.47
C HIS A 90 9.53 22.48 -15.40
N GLU A 91 9.91 22.82 -14.17
CA GLU A 91 9.72 21.95 -13.01
C GLU A 91 8.30 22.06 -12.44
N PHE A 92 7.83 20.95 -11.88
CA PHE A 92 6.57 20.87 -11.12
C PHE A 92 6.62 19.70 -10.13
N ASN A 93 5.74 19.73 -9.12
CA ASN A 93 5.65 18.68 -8.12
C ASN A 93 4.85 17.48 -8.65
N ILE A 94 5.56 16.44 -9.08
CA ILE A 94 5.00 15.18 -9.59
C ILE A 94 4.10 14.47 -8.56
N ASN A 95 4.39 14.65 -7.27
CA ASN A 95 3.61 14.07 -6.19
C ASN A 95 2.29 14.82 -5.94
N SER A 96 2.05 15.94 -6.62
CA SER A 96 0.78 16.67 -6.58
C SER A 96 -0.11 16.24 -7.75
N PRO A 97 -1.20 15.48 -7.52
CA PRO A 97 -2.12 15.08 -8.58
C PRO A 97 -2.70 16.27 -9.34
N LYS A 98 -2.85 17.42 -8.68
CA LYS A 98 -3.33 18.66 -9.30
C LYS A 98 -2.33 19.20 -10.32
N GLN A 99 -1.08 19.43 -9.91
CA GLN A 99 -0.06 19.96 -10.82
C GLN A 99 0.24 19.00 -11.96
N LEU A 100 0.33 17.70 -11.68
CA LEU A 100 0.50 16.68 -12.72
C LEU A 100 -0.69 16.65 -13.69
N GLY A 101 -1.91 16.77 -13.18
CA GLY A 101 -3.12 16.86 -14.02
C GLY A 101 -3.13 18.11 -14.90
N ASP A 102 -2.72 19.25 -14.37
CA ASP A 102 -2.64 20.51 -15.11
C ASP A 102 -1.64 20.37 -16.29
N VAL A 103 -0.43 19.84 -16.04
CA VAL A 103 0.56 19.60 -17.09
C VAL A 103 0.05 18.61 -18.14
N LEU A 104 -0.52 17.46 -17.73
CA LEU A 104 -0.93 16.42 -18.68
C LEU A 104 -2.12 16.84 -19.58
N PHE A 105 -3.12 17.53 -19.01
CA PHE A 105 -4.39 17.77 -19.70
C PHE A 105 -4.56 19.20 -20.20
N ASN A 106 -3.97 20.19 -19.53
CA ASN A 106 -4.09 21.60 -19.94
C ASN A 106 -2.89 22.04 -20.80
N GLU A 107 -1.68 21.56 -20.50
CA GLU A 107 -0.47 21.98 -21.25
C GLU A 107 -0.14 21.02 -22.39
N LEU A 108 -0.14 19.70 -22.13
CA LEU A 108 0.14 18.67 -23.13
C LEU A 108 -1.12 18.23 -23.91
N TYR A 109 -2.30 18.73 -23.55
CA TYR A 109 -3.58 18.48 -24.22
C TYR A 109 -3.88 16.99 -24.47
N LEU A 110 -3.49 16.12 -23.54
CA LEU A 110 -3.79 14.69 -23.62
C LEU A 110 -5.30 14.44 -23.44
N PRO A 111 -5.84 13.33 -24.00
CA PRO A 111 -7.25 13.02 -23.85
C PRO A 111 -7.62 12.87 -22.36
N PRO A 112 -8.75 13.44 -21.92
CA PRO A 112 -9.11 13.47 -20.51
C PRO A 112 -9.38 12.07 -19.97
N THR A 113 -8.89 11.79 -18.77
CA THR A 113 -9.17 10.53 -18.05
C THR A 113 -10.46 10.64 -17.23
N ARG A 114 -10.79 9.61 -16.42
CA ARG A 114 -11.95 9.63 -15.52
C ARG A 114 -11.85 10.80 -14.53
N LYS A 115 -12.95 11.51 -14.30
CA LYS A 115 -13.01 12.60 -13.30
C LYS A 115 -12.99 12.05 -11.87
N THR A 116 -12.33 12.80 -10.99
CA THR A 116 -12.30 12.60 -9.54
C THR A 116 -13.47 13.34 -8.88
N PRO A 117 -13.89 12.97 -7.65
CA PRO A 117 -14.95 13.68 -6.92
C PRO A 117 -14.64 15.17 -6.68
N SER A 118 -13.36 15.52 -6.60
CA SER A 118 -12.84 16.89 -6.48
C SER A 118 -12.83 17.68 -7.80
N GLY A 119 -13.32 17.11 -8.90
CA GLY A 119 -13.49 17.78 -10.19
C GLY A 119 -12.30 17.72 -11.15
N GLY A 120 -11.12 17.30 -10.69
CA GLY A 120 -9.93 17.07 -11.54
C GLY A 120 -9.93 15.71 -12.25
N PHE A 121 -8.96 15.47 -13.13
CA PHE A 121 -8.77 14.19 -13.82
C PHE A 121 -7.91 13.21 -13.00
N THR A 122 -8.16 11.90 -13.13
CA THR A 122 -7.39 10.88 -12.42
C THR A 122 -5.99 10.72 -13.03
N THR A 123 -4.97 10.72 -12.17
CA THR A 123 -3.57 10.49 -12.51
C THR A 123 -3.02 9.19 -11.90
N ASN A 124 -3.91 8.23 -11.58
CA ASN A 124 -3.48 6.91 -11.11
C ASN A 124 -2.80 6.10 -12.23
N ALA A 125 -1.99 5.11 -11.85
CA ALA A 125 -1.20 4.32 -12.78
C ALA A 125 -2.04 3.73 -13.93
N ALA A 126 -3.20 3.12 -13.62
CA ALA A 126 -4.08 2.54 -14.62
C ALA A 126 -4.60 3.54 -15.67
N ALA A 127 -4.92 4.77 -15.27
CA ALA A 127 -5.37 5.79 -16.22
C ALA A 127 -4.21 6.31 -17.07
N LEU A 128 -3.03 6.53 -16.47
CA LEU A 128 -1.83 6.97 -17.19
C LEU A 128 -1.36 5.92 -18.22
N ASP A 129 -1.44 4.63 -17.90
CA ASP A 129 -1.13 3.55 -18.85
C ASP A 129 -2.12 3.50 -20.02
N GLY A 130 -3.39 3.84 -19.80
CA GLY A 130 -4.37 4.03 -20.87
C GLY A 130 -3.96 5.14 -21.85
N LEU A 131 -3.38 6.24 -21.36
CA LEU A 131 -2.94 7.36 -22.18
C LEU A 131 -1.74 7.00 -23.07
N LYS A 132 -0.79 6.18 -22.58
CA LYS A 132 0.37 5.72 -23.36
C LYS A 132 -0.01 5.03 -24.67
N ARG A 133 -1.13 4.28 -24.67
CA ARG A 133 -1.62 3.57 -25.87
C ARG A 133 -2.16 4.52 -26.93
N VAL A 134 -2.74 5.64 -26.51
CA VAL A 134 -3.34 6.64 -27.41
C VAL A 134 -2.29 7.58 -28.00
N SER A 135 -1.23 7.90 -27.25
CA SER A 135 -0.11 8.72 -27.75
C SER A 135 0.75 7.99 -28.80
N GLY A 136 0.84 6.65 -28.75
CA GLY A 136 1.56 5.85 -29.76
C GLY A 136 0.88 5.78 -31.13
N GLN A 137 -0.43 6.00 -31.22
CA GLN A 137 -1.17 5.95 -32.49
C GLN A 137 -1.07 7.23 -33.32
N ARG A 138 -0.67 8.36 -32.73
CA ARG A 138 -0.48 9.63 -33.48
C ARG A 138 0.83 9.69 -34.27
N GLN A 139 1.80 8.79 -34.02
CA GLN A 139 3.05 8.75 -34.79
C GLN A 139 2.97 7.93 -36.10
N CYS A 140 1.93 7.11 -36.30
CA CYS A 140 1.78 6.26 -37.49
C CYS A 140 0.81 6.79 -38.57
N GLY A 141 0.23 7.98 -38.38
CA GLY A 141 -0.78 8.56 -39.28
C GLY A 141 -0.29 9.72 -40.17
N GLY A 142 0.99 9.74 -40.51
CA GLY A 142 1.63 10.78 -41.32
C GLY A 142 2.15 10.28 -42.67
N ARG A 143 1.24 9.85 -43.56
CA ARG A 143 1.35 9.94 -45.02
C ARG A 143 -0.03 10.14 -45.61
#